data_AF-A0A1C4V864-F1
#
_entry.id   AF-A0A1C4V864-F1
#
_cell.length_a   1.000
_cell.length_b   1.000
_cell.length_c   1.000
_cell.angle_alpha   90.00
_cell.angle_beta   90.00
_cell.angle_gamma   90.00
#
_symmetry.space_group_name_H-M   'P 1'
#
loop_
_entity.id
_entity.type
_entity.pdbx_description
1 polymer ?
#
loop_
_entity_poly.entity_id
_entity_poly.type
_entity_poly.pdbx_seq_one_letter_code
_entity_poly.pdbx_strand_id
1 'polypeptide(L)' 'MRERCFNQRRHGLDPVEIRAFLHRVADELAVAQTALVAVQEENVRIKNALRTWQSAQSANRRYR' A
#
# COMPACT_ATOMS: atom_id res chain seq x y z
N MET A 1 2.76 5.66 15.83
CA MET A 1 3.14 4.30 16.30
C MET A 1 4.36 4.27 17.21
N ARG A 2 5.29 5.24 17.16
CA ARG A 2 6.60 5.15 17.84
C ARG A 2 6.60 5.39 19.36
N GLU A 3 5.51 5.89 19.94
CA GLU A 3 5.44 6.29 21.36
C GLU A 3 4.50 5.40 22.20
N ARG A 4 4.37 4.11 21.83
CA ARG A 4 3.54 3.18 22.63
C ARG A 4 4.38 2.56 23.75
N CYS A 5 3.96 2.77 25.00
CA CYS A 5 4.54 2.14 26.17
C CYS A 5 3.83 0.81 26.46
N PHE A 6 4.62 -0.22 26.75
CA PHE A 6 4.14 -1.53 27.20
C PHE A 6 4.41 -1.68 28.69
N ASN A 7 3.52 -2.37 29.39
CA ASN A 7 3.72 -2.66 30.80
C ASN A 7 4.95 -3.55 30.99
N GLN A 8 5.77 -3.23 32.00
CA GLN A 8 6.89 -4.07 32.40
C GLN A 8 6.47 -5.10 33.44
N ARG A 9 6.99 -6.31 33.29
CA ARG A 9 6.86 -7.46 34.18
C ARG A 9 8.26 -7.88 34.63
N ARG A 10 8.31 -8.77 35.64
CA ARG A 10 9.56 -9.25 36.28
C ARG A 10 10.64 -9.76 35.30
N HIS A 11 10.25 -10.16 34.08
CA HIS A 11 11.17 -10.65 33.03
C HIS A 11 11.00 -9.94 31.66
N GLY A 12 10.54 -8.68 31.62
CA GLY A 12 10.46 -7.90 30.38
C GLY A 12 9.09 -7.28 30.11
N LEU A 13 8.76 -7.01 28.85
CA LEU A 13 7.46 -6.43 28.46
C LEU A 13 6.33 -7.45 28.57
N ASP A 14 5.11 -6.98 28.86
CA ASP A 14 3.94 -7.85 28.93
C ASP A 14 3.69 -8.54 27.58
N PRO A 15 3.85 -9.87 27.48
CA PRO A 15 3.81 -10.57 26.22
C PRO A 15 2.40 -10.61 25.61
N VAL A 16 1.35 -10.39 26.41
CA VAL A 16 -0.02 -10.27 25.91
C VAL A 16 -0.19 -8.96 25.15
N GLU A 17 0.30 -7.85 25.72
CA GLU A 17 0.24 -6.54 25.06
C GLU A 17 1.08 -6.51 23.78
N ILE A 18 2.25 -7.13 23.80
CA ILE A 18 3.11 -7.24 22.62
C ILE A 18 2.43 -8.05 21.51
N ARG A 19 1.83 -9.20 21.82
CA ARG A 19 1.11 -10.00 20.82
C ARG A 19 -0.09 -9.25 20.24
N ALA A 20 -0.90 -8.61 21.08
CA ALA A 20 -2.03 -7.81 20.62
C ALA A 20 -1.57 -6.67 19.70
N PHE A 21 -0.47 -6.02 20.05
CA PHE A 21 0.12 -4.98 19.22
C PHE A 21 0.62 -5.52 17.88
N LEU A 22 1.34 -6.64 17.86
CA LEU A 22 1.84 -7.24 16.63
C LEU A 22 0.71 -7.67 15.69
N HIS A 23 -0.39 -8.23 16.22
CA HIS A 23 -1.57 -8.53 15.41
C HIS A 23 -2.14 -7.27 14.76
N ARG A 24 -2.33 -6.22 15.55
CA ARG A 24 -2.81 -4.94 15.02
C ARG A 24 -1.88 -4.35 13.95
N VAL A 25 -0.57 -4.39 14.17
CA VAL A 25 0.42 -3.93 13.19
C VAL A 25 0.33 -4.75 11.91
N ALA A 26 0.19 -6.07 12.03
CA ALA A 26 0.05 -6.95 10.88
C ALA A 26 -1.22 -6.64 10.07
N ASP A 27 -2.34 -6.41 10.75
CA ASP A 27 -3.61 -6.03 10.11
C ASP A 27 -3.49 -4.67 9.40
N GLU A 28 -2.94 -3.67 10.09
CA GLU A 28 -2.73 -2.34 9.50
C GLU A 28 -1.78 -2.39 8.30
N LEU A 29 -0.73 -3.21 8.36
CA LEU A 29 0.19 -3.42 7.24
C LEU A 29 -0.47 -4.15 6.07
N ALA A 30 -1.31 -5.16 6.33
CA ALA A 30 -2.05 -5.88 5.30
C ALA A 30 -3.03 -4.96 4.57
N VAL A 31 -3.71 -4.07 5.30
CA VAL A 31 -4.59 -3.04 4.71
C VAL A 31 -3.77 -2.07 3.84
N ALA A 32 -2.64 -1.58 4.34
CA ALA A 32 -1.79 -0.65 3.61
C ALA A 32 -1.22 -1.29 2.31
N GLN A 33 -0.78 -2.54 2.37
CA GLN A 33 -0.30 -3.27 1.20
C GLN A 33 -1.41 -3.50 0.17
N THR A 34 -2.61 -3.85 0.63
CA THR A 34 -3.78 -4.02 -0.26
C THR A 34 -4.12 -2.72 -0.98
N ALA A 35 -4.15 -1.60 -0.25
CA ALA A 35 -4.39 -0.28 -0.83
C ALA A 35 -3.29 0.10 -1.84
N LEU A 36 -2.03 -0.20 -1.52
CA LEU A 36 -0.91 0.06 -2.42
C LEU A 36 -1.03 -0.73 -3.75
N VAL A 37 -1.39 -2.01 -3.68
CA VAL A 37 -1.61 -2.84 -4.86
C VAL A 37 -2.75 -2.27 -5.72
N ALA A 38 -3.88 -1.91 -5.10
CA ALA A 38 -5.01 -1.31 -5.82
C ALA A 38 -4.63 -0.01 -6.55
N VAL A 39 -3.87 0.87 -5.88
CA VAL A 39 -3.37 2.11 -6.49
C VAL A 39 -2.39 1.84 -7.62
N GLN A 40 -1.53 0.82 -7.48
CA GLN A 40 -0.57 0.45 -8.52
C GLN A 40 -1.29 -0.10 -9.77
N GLU A 41 -2.30 -0.95 -9.58
CA GLU A 41 -3.11 -1.46 -10.69
C GLU A 41 -3.83 -0.33 -11.43
N GLU A 42 -4.43 0.61 -10.69
CA GLU A 42 -5.11 1.74 -11.29
C GLU A 42 -4.15 2.64 -12.08
N ASN A 43 -2.96 2.89 -11.53
CA ASN A 43 -1.89 3.58 -12.25
C ASN A 43 -1.51 2.89 -13.56
N VAL A 44 -1.44 1.55 -13.56
CA VAL A 44 -1.15 0.79 -14.78
C VAL A 44 -2.28 0.96 -15.79
N ARG A 45 -3.56 0.88 -15.37
CA ARG A 45 -4.72 1.09 -16.26
C ARG A 45 -4.69 2.47 -16.90
N ILE A 46 -4.49 3.51 -16.10
CA ILE A 46 -4.42 4.91 -16.57
C ILE A 46 -3.27 5.09 -17.57
N LYS A 47 -2.07 4.59 -17.25
CA LYS A 47 -0.91 4.69 -18.14
C LYS A 47 -1.13 3.97 -19.47
N ASN A 48 -1.78 2.81 -19.44
CA ASN A 48 -2.11 2.07 -20.66
C ASN A 48 -3.13 2.83 -21.51
N ALA A 49 -4.20 3.35 -20.91
CA ALA A 49 -5.19 4.16 -21.62
C ALA A 49 -4.55 5.39 -22.27
N LEU A 50 -3.69 6.10 -21.53
CA LEU A 50 -2.97 7.26 -22.03
C LEU A 50 -2.05 6.88 -23.20
N ARG A 51 -1.30 5.78 -23.09
CA ARG A 51 -0.42 5.31 -24.17
C ARG A 51 -1.21 4.99 -25.43
N THR A 52 -2.33 4.28 -25.31
CA THR A 52 -3.19 3.96 -26.45
C THR A 52 -3.72 5.22 -27.12
N TRP A 53 -4.18 6.20 -26.33
CA TRP A 53 -4.65 7.47 -26.86
C TRP A 53 -3.52 8.25 -27.57
N GLN A 54 -2.33 8.34 -26.96
CA GLN A 54 -1.17 9.01 -27.57
C GLN A 54 -0.73 8.34 -28.87
N SER A 55 -0.75 7.01 -28.93
CA SER A 55 -0.45 6.26 -30.16
C SER A 55 -1.47 6.54 -31.26
N ALA A 56 -2.77 6.54 -30.93
CA ALA A 56 -3.83 6.86 -31.89
C ALA A 56 -3.73 8.31 -32.40
N GLN A 57 -3.45 9.27 -31.52
CA GLN A 57 -3.25 10.66 -31.90
C GLN A 57 -2.02 10.84 -32.80
N SER A 58 -0.91 10.18 -32.46
CA SER A 58 0.33 10.23 -33.27
C SER A 58 0.15 9.62 -34.65
N ALA A 59 -0.60 8.51 -34.75
CA ALA A 59 -0.97 7.91 -36.03
C ALA A 59 -1.81 8.90 -36.85
N ASN A 60 -2.87 9.47 -36.27
CA ASN A 60 -3.72 10.46 -36.95
C ASN A 60 -2.91 11.68 -37.45
N ARG A 61 -1.98 12.19 -36.64
CA ARG A 61 -1.06 13.28 -37.03
C ARG A 61 -0.15 12.92 -38.21
N ARG A 62 0.24 11.65 -38.37
CA ARG A 62 1.11 11.17 -39.46
C ARG A 62 0.38 10.92 -40.77
N TYR A 63 -0.94 10.69 -40.73
CA TYR A 63 -1.79 10.51 -41.92
C TYR A 63 -2.44 11.82 -42.40
N ARG A 64 -2.10 12.95 -41.77
CA ARG A 64 -2.61 14.29 -42.10
C ARG A 64 -1.55 15.13 -42.80
#